data_AF-A0A536HJY4-F1
#
_entry.id   AF-A0A536HJY4-F1
#
_cell.length_a   1.000
_cell.length_b   1.000
_cell.length_c   1.000
_cell.angle_alpha   90.00
_cell.angle_beta   90.00
_cell.angle_gamma   90.00
#
_symmetry.space_group_name_H-M   'P 1'
#
loop_
_entity.id
_entity.type
_entity.pdbx_description
1 polymer ?
#
loop_
_entity_poly.entity_id
_entity_poly.type
_entity_poly.pdbx_seq_one_letter_code
_entity_poly.pdbx_strand_id
1 'polypeptide(L)'
;MRRRRLSSIVCAVLLLAASLAGPAWPARADATPQDKIDPALRVRMAADPLAVLPVIVEMQQPAAPFGAMPNVDRANAALDLLRQYGTPVAGLSLIDSAAGFANADGINALSLVPAVAYIHHDATVRPLADSMVTPGTVSEIPPLPTPIPTLPPIPTPTPTNVPTPTPTSTPT
;
A
#
# COMPACT_ATOMS: atom_id res chain seq x y z
N MET A 1 37.03 48.57 4.12
CA MET A 1 35.61 48.39 3.74
C MET A 1 35.35 47.26 2.72
N ARG A 2 36.28 46.94 1.79
CA ARG A 2 36.09 45.87 0.76
C ARG A 2 35.97 44.44 1.31
N ARG A 3 36.69 44.08 2.37
CA ARG A 3 36.68 42.72 2.95
C ARG A 3 35.34 42.31 3.60
N ARG A 4 34.61 43.26 4.19
CA ARG A 4 33.30 42.99 4.81
C ARG A 4 32.20 42.72 3.77
N ARG A 5 32.30 43.31 2.58
CA ARG A 5 31.36 43.07 1.47
C ARG A 5 31.54 41.68 0.85
N LEU A 6 32.78 41.21 0.76
CA LEU A 6 33.10 39.87 0.24
C LEU A 6 32.55 38.76 1.15
N SER A 7 32.69 38.87 2.47
CA SER A 7 32.15 37.89 3.42
C SER A 7 30.62 37.81 3.38
N SER A 8 29.95 38.95 3.18
CA SER A 8 28.48 38.99 3.12
C SER A 8 27.92 38.34 1.85
N ILE A 9 28.63 38.47 0.72
CA ILE A 9 28.24 37.83 -0.54
C ILE A 9 28.46 36.32 -0.48
N VAL A 10 29.58 35.87 0.10
CA VAL A 10 29.86 34.44 0.29
C VAL A 10 28.82 33.79 1.21
N CYS A 11 28.44 34.47 2.29
CA CYS A 11 27.39 33.98 3.20
C CYS A 11 26.02 33.93 2.51
N ALA A 12 25.69 34.93 1.69
CA ALA A 12 24.43 34.94 0.93
C ALA A 12 24.38 33.82 -0.13
N VAL A 13 25.49 33.51 -0.81
CA VAL A 13 25.57 32.40 -1.77
C VAL A 13 25.51 31.05 -1.05
N LEU A 14 26.14 30.89 0.11
CA LEU A 14 26.07 29.66 0.92
C LEU A 14 24.66 29.41 1.46
N LEU A 15 23.96 30.46 1.91
CA LEU A 15 22.57 30.35 2.36
C LEU A 15 21.61 30.07 1.20
N LEU A 16 21.87 30.62 0.00
CA LEU A 16 21.11 30.32 -1.20
C LEU A 16 21.33 28.89 -1.70
N ALA A 17 22.56 28.35 -1.58
CA ALA A 17 22.87 26.97 -1.92
C ALA A 17 22.26 25.96 -0.92
N ALA A 18 22.18 26.33 0.36
CA ALA A 18 21.60 25.49 1.40
C ALA A 18 20.06 25.37 1.31
N SER A 19 19.35 26.32 0.69
CA SER A 19 17.90 26.24 0.50
C SER A 19 17.45 25.41 -0.72
N LEU A 20 18.39 25.02 -1.59
CA LEU A 20 18.15 24.12 -2.73
C LEU A 20 18.31 22.63 -2.38
N ALA A 21 18.94 22.33 -1.23
CA ALA A 21 19.10 20.97 -0.72
C ALA A 21 18.01 20.69 0.33
N GLY A 22 16.76 20.55 -0.13
CA GLY A 22 15.70 19.98 0.70
C GLY A 22 16.06 18.55 1.15
N PRO A 23 15.47 18.05 2.25
CA PRO A 23 15.66 16.67 2.66
C PRO A 23 15.24 15.72 1.53
N ALA A 24 16.09 14.74 1.20
CA ALA A 24 15.72 13.53 0.47
C ALA A 24 14.46 12.91 1.11
N TRP A 25 13.38 12.55 0.44
CA TRP A 25 13.11 12.21 -0.96
C TRP A 25 11.64 12.56 -1.30
N PRO A 26 11.29 12.59 -2.60
CA PRO A 26 10.22 11.70 -3.02
C PRO A 26 10.79 10.71 -4.02
N ALA A 27 10.31 9.47 -3.99
CA ALA A 27 10.51 8.54 -5.07
C ALA A 27 10.19 9.27 -6.39
N ARG A 28 11.22 9.47 -7.23
CA ARG A 28 11.07 10.19 -8.50
C ARG A 28 10.86 9.15 -9.57
N ALA A 29 9.69 9.18 -10.20
CA ALA A 29 9.41 8.54 -11.48
C ALA A 29 10.55 8.70 -12.52
N ASP A 30 11.32 9.79 -12.43
CA ASP A 30 12.45 10.12 -13.30
C ASP A 30 13.77 9.42 -12.94
N ALA A 31 13.80 8.60 -11.88
CA ALA A 31 14.96 7.82 -11.52
C ALA A 31 15.26 6.74 -12.57
N THR A 32 16.53 6.31 -12.68
CA THR A 32 16.85 5.19 -13.56
C THR A 32 16.13 3.93 -13.08
N PRO A 33 15.79 2.98 -13.97
CA PRO A 33 15.03 1.79 -13.56
C PRO A 33 15.67 1.02 -12.40
N GLN A 34 17.00 0.99 -12.31
CA GLN A 34 17.71 0.33 -11.21
C GLN A 34 17.65 1.10 -9.89
N ASP A 35 17.58 2.43 -9.95
CA ASP A 35 17.48 3.28 -8.75
C ASP A 35 16.08 3.23 -8.12
N LYS A 36 15.06 2.80 -8.89
CA LYS A 36 13.70 2.57 -8.39
C LYS A 36 13.57 1.28 -7.58
N ILE A 37 14.56 0.40 -7.59
CA ILE A 37 14.48 -0.92 -6.94
C ILE A 37 15.28 -0.90 -5.65
N ASP A 38 14.63 -1.31 -4.56
CA ASP A 38 15.26 -1.49 -3.25
C ASP A 38 16.58 -2.29 -3.35
N PRO A 39 17.69 -1.82 -2.75
CA PRO A 39 18.98 -2.51 -2.84
C PRO A 39 18.96 -3.95 -2.32
N ALA A 40 18.24 -4.23 -1.23
CA ALA A 40 18.08 -5.58 -0.70
C ALA A 40 17.23 -6.45 -1.63
N LEU A 41 16.23 -5.86 -2.29
CA LEU A 41 15.46 -6.54 -3.34
C LEU A 41 16.36 -6.92 -4.53
N ARG A 42 17.23 -6.01 -4.98
CA ARG A 42 18.19 -6.28 -6.07
C ARG A 42 19.13 -7.44 -5.76
N VAL A 43 19.64 -7.52 -4.53
CA VAL A 43 20.47 -8.65 -4.08
C VAL A 43 19.69 -9.97 -4.17
N ARG A 44 18.41 -9.98 -3.78
CA ARG A 44 17.56 -11.17 -3.86
C ARG A 44 17.26 -11.58 -5.30
N MET A 45 16.90 -10.62 -6.16
CA MET A 45 16.71 -10.86 -7.59
C MET A 45 17.96 -11.45 -8.26
N ALA A 46 19.14 -10.98 -7.87
CA ALA A 46 20.41 -11.49 -8.39
C ALA A 46 20.74 -12.90 -7.86
N ALA A 47 20.33 -13.22 -6.62
CA ALA A 47 20.56 -14.53 -6.01
C ALA A 47 19.64 -15.61 -6.59
N ASP A 48 18.37 -15.29 -6.84
CA ASP A 48 17.41 -16.18 -7.50
C ASP A 48 16.42 -15.37 -8.36
N PRO A 49 16.67 -15.25 -9.67
CA PRO A 49 15.81 -14.46 -10.56
C PRO A 49 14.38 -14.99 -10.71
N LEU A 50 14.18 -16.29 -10.50
CA LEU A 50 12.87 -16.93 -10.64
C LEU A 50 12.07 -16.92 -9.33
N ALA A 51 12.70 -16.57 -8.20
CA ALA A 51 12.02 -16.43 -6.92
C ALA A 51 10.90 -15.38 -7.01
N VAL A 52 9.73 -15.75 -6.52
CA VAL A 52 8.60 -14.84 -6.35
C VAL A 52 8.79 -14.07 -5.04
N LEU A 53 9.16 -12.80 -5.14
CA LEU A 53 9.55 -11.96 -4.02
C LEU A 53 8.39 -11.04 -3.59
N PRO A 54 8.19 -10.80 -2.29
CA PRO A 54 7.18 -9.86 -1.80
C PRO A 54 7.65 -8.42 -2.04
N VAL A 55 6.76 -7.61 -2.61
CA VAL A 55 7.06 -6.24 -3.03
C VAL A 55 5.93 -5.27 -2.69
N ILE A 56 6.29 -4.02 -2.43
CA ILE A 56 5.35 -2.89 -2.44
C ILE A 56 5.75 -1.96 -3.58
N VAL A 57 4.84 -1.78 -4.54
CA VAL A 57 5.02 -0.91 -5.70
C VAL A 57 4.42 0.45 -5.38
N GLU A 58 5.29 1.45 -5.18
CA GLU A 58 4.91 2.84 -4.94
C GLU A 58 4.79 3.60 -6.25
N MET A 59 3.65 4.26 -6.45
CA MET A 59 3.42 5.12 -7.60
C MET A 59 3.85 6.54 -7.31
N GLN A 60 4.15 7.28 -8.38
CA GLN A 60 4.42 8.70 -8.29
C GLN A 60 3.27 9.41 -7.61
N GLN A 61 3.59 10.12 -6.53
CA GLN A 61 2.61 10.89 -5.77
C GLN A 61 1.82 11.80 -6.71
N PRO A 62 0.50 11.95 -6.49
CA PRO A 62 -0.31 12.90 -7.24
C PRO A 62 0.30 14.31 -7.18
N ALA A 63 0.18 15.05 -8.28
CA ALA A 63 0.56 16.47 -8.32
C ALA A 63 -0.70 17.34 -8.26
N ALA A 64 -0.58 18.54 -7.70
CA ALA A 64 -1.66 19.50 -7.68
C ALA A 64 -1.98 20.01 -9.10
N PRO A 65 -3.24 20.34 -9.42
CA PRO A 65 -4.42 20.21 -8.56
C PRO A 65 -4.86 18.75 -8.40
N PHE A 66 -5.22 18.37 -7.18
CA PHE A 66 -5.60 17.00 -6.86
C PHE A 66 -7.05 16.70 -7.28
N GLY A 67 -7.30 15.47 -7.73
CA GLY A 67 -8.65 14.93 -7.87
C GLY A 67 -9.29 14.60 -6.51
N ALA A 68 -10.47 13.96 -6.53
CA ALA A 68 -11.22 13.65 -5.32
C ALA A 68 -10.56 12.59 -4.42
N MET A 69 -9.97 11.54 -5.02
CA MET A 69 -9.35 10.41 -4.29
C MET A 69 -8.05 9.97 -4.96
N PRO A 70 -7.08 10.89 -5.12
CA PRO A 70 -5.95 10.66 -6.00
C PRO A 70 -5.06 9.49 -5.54
N ASN A 71 -4.99 9.24 -4.24
CA ASN A 71 -4.20 8.13 -3.70
C ASN A 71 -4.86 6.75 -3.90
N VAL A 72 -6.19 6.71 -3.94
CA VAL A 72 -6.93 5.49 -4.29
C VAL A 72 -6.71 5.15 -5.75
N ASP A 73 -6.73 6.16 -6.63
CA ASP A 73 -6.42 5.98 -8.05
C ASP A 73 -4.98 5.46 -8.25
N ARG A 74 -4.02 5.97 -7.47
CA ARG A 74 -2.63 5.46 -7.48
C ARG A 74 -2.51 4.02 -6.99
N ALA A 75 -3.16 3.67 -5.89
CA ALA A 75 -3.16 2.29 -5.40
C ALA A 75 -3.80 1.32 -6.41
N ASN A 76 -4.87 1.74 -7.08
CA ASN A 76 -5.50 0.94 -8.14
C ASN A 76 -4.59 0.76 -9.35
N ALA A 77 -3.90 1.83 -9.77
CA ALA A 77 -2.91 1.74 -10.86
C ALA A 77 -1.77 0.77 -10.49
N ALA A 78 -1.27 0.79 -9.27
CA ALA A 78 -0.26 -0.16 -8.80
C ALA A 78 -0.78 -1.61 -8.78
N LEU A 79 -2.04 -1.83 -8.38
CA LEU A 79 -2.68 -3.15 -8.46
C LEU A 79 -2.75 -3.66 -9.90
N ASP A 80 -3.10 -2.79 -10.86
CA ASP A 80 -3.16 -3.16 -12.27
C ASP A 80 -1.77 -3.53 -12.82
N LEU A 81 -0.74 -2.79 -12.43
CA LEU A 81 0.63 -3.14 -12.78
C LEU A 81 1.06 -4.50 -12.20
N LEU A 82 0.70 -4.78 -10.94
CA LEU A 82 0.95 -6.10 -10.33
C LEU A 82 0.14 -7.23 -10.96
N ARG A 83 -1.06 -6.96 -11.51
CA ARG A 83 -1.79 -7.96 -12.33
C ARG A 83 -1.06 -8.27 -13.64
N GLN A 84 -0.35 -7.29 -14.19
CA GLN A 84 0.34 -7.43 -15.46
C GLN A 84 1.74 -8.04 -15.33
N TYR A 85 2.47 -7.68 -14.27
CA TYR A 85 3.89 -8.01 -14.10
C TYR A 85 4.17 -8.85 -12.84
N GLY A 86 3.15 -9.35 -12.15
CA GLY A 86 3.32 -10.13 -10.92
C GLY A 86 2.03 -10.77 -10.43
N THR A 87 1.79 -10.70 -9.12
CA THR A 87 0.56 -11.14 -8.47
C THR A 87 0.13 -10.12 -7.42
N PRO A 88 -1.03 -9.45 -7.57
CA PRO A 88 -1.49 -8.45 -6.62
C PRO A 88 -1.98 -9.09 -5.32
N VAL A 89 -1.82 -8.39 -4.19
CA VAL A 89 -2.42 -8.75 -2.90
C VAL A 89 -3.41 -7.69 -2.45
N ALA A 90 -2.97 -6.44 -2.31
CA ALA A 90 -3.80 -5.36 -1.79
C ALA A 90 -3.33 -3.97 -2.24
N GLY A 91 -4.27 -3.06 -2.45
CA GLY A 91 -3.98 -1.64 -2.63
C GLY A 91 -3.70 -0.98 -1.29
N LEU A 92 -2.71 -0.09 -1.26
CA LEU A 92 -2.24 0.63 -0.09
C LEU A 92 -2.41 2.14 -0.32
N SER A 93 -3.67 2.60 -0.35
CA SER A 93 -4.04 3.98 -0.71
C SER A 93 -3.49 5.05 0.23
N LEU A 94 -3.03 4.72 1.43
CA LEU A 94 -2.38 5.70 2.31
C LEU A 94 -1.00 6.14 1.76
N ILE A 95 -0.35 5.27 0.99
CA ILE A 95 1.02 5.44 0.51
C ILE A 95 1.12 5.33 -1.02
N ASP A 96 0.02 5.59 -1.74
CA ASP A 96 0.00 5.60 -3.22
C ASP A 96 0.51 4.28 -3.87
N SER A 97 0.35 3.15 -3.18
CA SER A 97 1.04 1.90 -3.53
C SER A 97 0.11 0.70 -3.64
N ALA A 98 0.66 -0.45 -4.06
CA ALA A 98 0.05 -1.76 -3.87
C ALA A 98 1.10 -2.79 -3.43
N ALA A 99 0.69 -3.70 -2.55
CA ALA A 99 1.46 -4.88 -2.16
C ALA A 99 1.15 -6.05 -3.09
N GLY A 100 2.16 -6.86 -3.35
CA GLY A 100 2.03 -8.07 -4.14
C GLY A 100 3.31 -8.87 -4.17
N PHE A 101 3.39 -9.74 -5.17
CA PHE A 101 4.57 -10.55 -5.42
C PHE A 101 5.00 -10.41 -6.88
N ALA A 102 6.30 -10.44 -7.13
CA ALA A 102 6.87 -10.46 -8.47
C ALA A 102 8.24 -11.14 -8.47
N ASN A 103 8.61 -11.76 -9.59
CA ASN A 103 9.97 -12.25 -9.80
C ASN A 103 10.86 -11.15 -10.40
N ALA A 104 12.13 -11.47 -10.70
CA ALA A 104 13.06 -10.45 -11.19
C ALA A 104 12.61 -9.80 -12.51
N ASP A 105 12.06 -10.57 -13.44
CA ASP A 105 11.53 -10.05 -14.71
C ASP A 105 10.37 -9.08 -14.48
N GLY A 106 9.44 -9.46 -13.61
CA GLY A 106 8.31 -8.61 -13.20
C GLY A 106 8.76 -7.31 -12.54
N ILE A 107 9.71 -7.38 -11.60
CA ILE A 107 10.25 -6.21 -10.90
C ILE A 107 10.99 -5.28 -11.88
N ASN A 108 11.75 -5.83 -12.83
CA ASN A 108 12.39 -5.04 -13.87
C ASN A 108 11.37 -4.39 -14.82
N ALA A 109 10.28 -5.08 -15.17
CA ALA A 109 9.22 -4.50 -15.98
C ALA A 109 8.51 -3.36 -15.23
N LEU A 110 8.21 -3.54 -13.94
CA LEU A 110 7.63 -2.51 -13.09
C LEU A 110 8.52 -1.26 -13.00
N SER A 111 9.84 -1.42 -12.90
CA SER A 111 10.76 -0.28 -12.78
C SER A 111 10.89 0.54 -14.07
N LEU A 112 10.57 -0.04 -15.22
CA LEU A 112 10.51 0.66 -16.50
C LEU A 112 9.25 1.52 -16.64
N VAL A 113 8.21 1.28 -15.83
CA VAL A 113 6.98 2.08 -15.88
C VAL A 113 7.28 3.49 -15.36
N PRO A 114 7.03 4.55 -16.15
CA PRO A 114 7.34 5.92 -15.71
C PRO A 114 6.59 6.30 -14.44
N ALA A 115 5.33 5.86 -14.29
CA ALA A 115 4.51 6.19 -13.13
C ALA A 115 4.91 5.45 -11.84
N VAL A 116 5.77 4.43 -11.90
CA VAL A 116 6.32 3.77 -10.70
C VAL A 116 7.45 4.62 -10.16
N ALA A 117 7.36 4.97 -8.89
CA ALA A 117 8.31 5.80 -8.20
C ALA A 117 9.36 4.97 -7.47
N TYR A 118 8.94 3.88 -6.81
CA TYR A 118 9.84 2.96 -6.12
C TYR A 118 9.23 1.56 -5.98
N ILE A 119 10.08 0.55 -5.85
CA ILE A 119 9.71 -0.84 -5.58
C ILE A 119 10.43 -1.27 -4.33
N HIS A 120 9.69 -1.31 -3.23
CA HIS A 120 10.19 -1.69 -1.91
C HIS A 120 10.22 -3.22 -1.77
N HIS A 121 11.20 -3.72 -1.03
CA HIS A 121 11.18 -5.09 -0.54
C HIS A 121 10.20 -5.20 0.63
N ASP A 122 9.13 -6.00 0.49
CA ASP A 122 8.15 -6.20 1.56
C ASP A 122 8.64 -7.29 2.53
N ALA A 123 9.60 -6.90 3.37
CA ALA A 123 10.27 -7.80 4.30
C ALA A 123 9.35 -8.24 5.43
N THR A 124 9.28 -9.55 5.68
CA THR A 124 8.65 -10.08 6.88
C THR A 124 9.41 -9.64 8.13
N VAL A 125 8.72 -8.95 9.04
CA VAL A 125 9.26 -8.57 10.35
C VAL A 125 8.81 -9.55 11.43
N ARG A 126 9.63 -9.73 12.47
CA ARG A 126 9.27 -10.53 13.65
C ARG A 126 9.38 -9.66 14.91
N PRO A 127 8.42 -9.75 15.85
CA PRO A 127 8.55 -9.09 17.14
C PRO A 127 9.85 -9.51 17.84
N LEU A 128 10.50 -8.55 18.47
CA LEU A 128 11.59 -8.83 19.37
C LEU A 128 11.00 -9.43 20.65
N ALA A 129 11.39 -10.67 20.99
CA ALA A 129 11.00 -11.25 22.25
C ALA A 129 11.71 -10.51 23.39
N ASP A 130 10.96 -10.01 24.37
CA ASP A 130 11.53 -9.45 25.58
C ASP A 130 11.93 -10.60 26.51
N SER A 131 13.23 -10.80 26.70
CA SER A 131 13.78 -11.83 27.59
C SER A 131 13.42 -11.63 29.07
N MET A 132 12.80 -10.51 29.45
CA MET A 132 12.39 -10.22 30.83
C MET A 132 10.99 -10.72 31.17
N VAL A 133 10.22 -11.22 30.20
CA VAL A 133 9.01 -11.99 30.49
C VAL A 133 9.42 -13.45 30.74
N THR A 134 9.84 -13.75 31.95
CA THR A 134 9.64 -15.11 32.48
C THR A 134 8.17 -15.45 32.24
N PRO A 135 7.83 -16.60 31.65
CA PRO A 135 6.45 -17.09 31.64
C PRO A 135 6.02 -17.32 33.09
N GLY A 136 5.64 -16.26 33.79
CA GLY A 136 4.81 -16.34 34.97
C GLY A 136 3.56 -17.06 34.50
N THR A 137 3.33 -18.22 35.10
CA THR A 137 2.14 -19.05 35.04
C THR A 137 1.02 -18.37 34.26
N VAL A 138 0.75 -18.87 33.04
CA VAL A 138 -0.45 -18.50 32.29
C VAL A 138 -1.60 -18.59 33.27
N SER A 139 -2.15 -17.45 33.71
CA SER A 139 -3.46 -17.44 34.35
C SER A 139 -4.37 -18.05 33.30
N GLU A 140 -4.77 -19.28 33.59
CA GLU A 140 -5.71 -20.08 32.84
C GLU A 140 -6.80 -19.16 32.26
N ILE A 141 -6.84 -19.06 30.93
CA ILE A 141 -7.98 -18.45 30.25
C ILE A 141 -9.19 -19.24 30.76
N PRO A 142 -10.18 -18.60 31.39
CA PRO A 142 -11.35 -19.33 31.87
C PRO A 142 -11.92 -20.14 30.70
N PRO A 143 -12.32 -21.41 30.93
CA PRO A 143 -12.83 -22.24 29.86
C PRO A 143 -13.96 -21.53 29.12
N LEU A 144 -13.99 -21.72 27.80
CA LEU A 144 -15.05 -21.25 26.93
C LEU A 144 -16.41 -21.58 27.59
N PRO A 145 -17.31 -20.60 27.80
CA PRO A 145 -18.62 -20.90 28.37
C PRO A 145 -19.31 -21.96 27.53
N THR A 146 -19.88 -22.95 28.20
CA THR A 146 -20.67 -24.03 27.60
C THR A 146 -21.65 -23.44 26.57
N PRO A 147 -21.81 -24.05 25.37
CA PRO A 147 -22.78 -23.55 24.41
C PRO A 147 -24.16 -23.46 25.07
N ILE A 148 -24.75 -22.26 25.02
CA ILE A 148 -26.14 -22.03 25.42
C ILE A 148 -27.02 -22.99 24.62
N PRO A 149 -27.99 -23.70 25.24
CA PRO A 149 -28.89 -24.57 24.50
C PRO A 149 -29.55 -23.78 23.37
N THR A 150 -29.42 -24.31 22.15
CA THR A 150 -30.01 -23.73 20.95
C THR A 150 -31.51 -23.60 21.17
N LEU A 151 -32.03 -22.37 21.08
CA LEU A 151 -33.48 -22.13 21.10
C LEU A 151 -34.13 -22.93 19.97
N PRO A 152 -35.31 -23.52 20.18
CA PRO A 152 -36.04 -24.19 19.10
C PRO A 152 -36.25 -23.23 17.93
N PRO A 153 -36.24 -23.72 16.67
CA PRO A 153 -36.42 -22.87 15.51
C PRO A 153 -37.72 -22.07 15.63
N ILE A 154 -37.65 -20.77 15.41
CA ILE A 154 -38.81 -19.91 15.24
C ILE A 154 -39.67 -20.52 14.11
N PRO A 155 -40.98 -20.74 14.32
CA PRO A 155 -41.85 -21.21 13.26
C PRO A 155 -41.82 -20.20 12.11
N THR A 156 -41.58 -20.71 10.90
CA THR A 156 -41.60 -19.91 9.67
C THR A 156 -42.95 -19.20 9.57
N PRO A 157 -43.00 -17.87 9.33
CA PRO A 157 -44.26 -17.19 9.14
C PRO A 157 -44.95 -17.75 7.88
N THR A 158 -46.18 -18.23 8.04
CA THR A 158 -47.04 -18.63 6.93
C THR A 158 -47.23 -17.43 6.00
N PRO A 159 -47.00 -17.54 4.68
CA PRO A 159 -47.27 -16.44 3.76
C PRO A 159 -48.75 -16.10 3.76
N THR A 160 -49.08 -14.86 4.10
CA THR A 160 -50.42 -14.30 3.95
C THR A 160 -50.71 -14.18 2.45
N ASN A 161 -51.71 -14.91 1.95
CA ASN A 161 -52.18 -14.75 0.58
C ASN A 161 -52.65 -13.31 0.34
N VAL A 162 -51.93 -12.57 -0.51
CA VAL A 162 -52.35 -11.24 -0.96
C VAL A 162 -53.54 -11.43 -1.92
N PRO A 163 -54.69 -10.78 -1.68
CA PRO A 163 -55.83 -10.88 -2.58
C PRO A 163 -55.47 -10.29 -3.96
N THR A 164 -55.74 -11.06 -5.01
CA THR A 164 -55.61 -10.64 -6.41
C THR A 164 -56.49 -9.42 -6.68
N PRO A 165 -55.98 -8.35 -7.32
CA PRO A 165 -56.82 -7.21 -7.68
C PRO A 165 -57.83 -7.60 -8.77
N THR A 166 -59.10 -7.30 -8.53
CA THR A 166 -60.20 -7.44 -9.50
C THR A 166 -59.94 -6.51 -10.69
N PRO A 167 -60.04 -6.98 -11.96
CA PRO A 167 -59.91 -6.11 -13.11
C PRO A 167 -61.09 -5.13 -13.20
N THR A 168 -60.78 -3.84 -13.27
CA THR A 168 -61.76 -2.77 -13.54
C THR A 168 -62.15 -2.81 -15.02
N SER A 169 -63.43 -3.04 -15.31
CA SER A 169 -63.99 -2.91 -16.65
C SER A 169 -64.12 -1.43 -17.05
N THR A 170 -63.55 -1.06 -18.20
CA THR A 170 -63.68 0.26 -18.83
C THR A 170 -65.08 0.45 -19.44
N PRO A 171 -65.81 1.53 -19.11
CA PRO A 171 -67.05 1.85 -19.80
C PRO A 171 -66.79 2.52 -21.17
N THR A 172 -67.62 2.15 -22.16
CA THR A 172 -67.69 2.76 -23.50
C THR A 172 -68.77 3.84 -23.52
#